data_AF-B1YBW7-F1
#
_entry.id   AF-B1YBW7-F1
#
_cell.length_a   1.000
_cell.length_b   1.000
_cell.length_c   1.000
_cell.angle_alpha   90.00
_cell.angle_beta   90.00
_cell.angle_gamma   90.00
#
_symmetry.space_group_name_H-M   'P 1'
#
loop_
_entity.id
_entity.type
_entity.pdbx_description
1 polymer ?
#
loop_
_entity_poly.entity_id
_entity_poly.type
_entity_poly.pdbx_seq_one_letter_code
_entity_poly.pdbx_strand_id
1 'polypeptide(L)'
;MCRLEEKDLDILRVAFYKRGAKFYGIYKEVKLPLATAWRRTNKLLSLGFLAERDEKLYVTDKGLIALAYAGDTAALGELARHYGEPPEAVKYLIDEVCGSVALEYIPLEKFSEVAKLLDIGNLYRYKGTVAERLVAKIMLEFCRPCRVDTEEGSYVLGNGFIVAAHCRLCNGGSYELLPDCTRMAEIFSNVKKVFIKSGGEGRHEDNKTRCT
;
A
#
# COMPACT_ATOMS: atom_id res chain seq x y z
N MET A 1 5.10 -16.05 -8.46
CA MET A 1 3.93 -16.09 -7.55
C MET A 1 4.40 -15.96 -6.11
N CYS A 2 3.64 -15.31 -5.24
CA CYS A 2 3.97 -15.02 -3.82
C CYS A 2 4.14 -16.25 -2.91
N ARG A 3 4.33 -17.43 -3.47
CA ARG A 3 4.32 -18.69 -2.75
C ARG A 3 5.61 -18.85 -1.98
N LEU A 4 5.50 -18.84 -0.65
CA LEU A 4 6.57 -19.24 0.25
C LEU A 4 6.48 -20.75 0.54
N GLU A 5 7.58 -21.32 1.00
CA GLU A 5 7.57 -22.69 1.51
C GLU A 5 6.74 -22.76 2.80
N GLU A 6 6.06 -23.89 3.04
CA GLU A 6 5.18 -24.06 4.21
C GLU A 6 5.92 -23.80 5.54
N LYS A 7 7.20 -24.19 5.60
CA LYS A 7 8.06 -23.96 6.76
C LYS A 7 8.34 -22.48 7.03
N ASP A 8 8.39 -21.66 5.98
CA ASP A 8 8.54 -20.21 6.09
C ASP A 8 7.21 -19.58 6.54
N LEU A 9 6.08 -20.08 6.02
CA LEU A 9 4.75 -19.66 6.45
C LEU A 9 4.49 -19.98 7.93
N ASP A 10 4.92 -21.14 8.43
CA ASP A 10 4.77 -21.48 9.85
C ASP A 10 5.49 -20.49 10.78
N ILE A 11 6.69 -20.06 10.41
CA ILE A 11 7.44 -19.03 11.15
C ILE A 11 6.67 -17.71 11.14
N LEU A 12 6.14 -17.29 9.99
CA LEU A 12 5.34 -16.08 9.86
C LEU A 12 4.06 -16.16 10.69
N ARG A 13 3.32 -17.28 10.63
CA ARG A 13 2.09 -17.49 11.41
C ARG A 13 2.37 -17.35 12.90
N VAL A 14 3.41 -18.03 13.41
CA VAL A 14 3.74 -17.95 14.84
C VAL A 14 4.11 -16.51 15.25
N ALA A 15 4.92 -15.81 14.46
CA ALA A 15 5.27 -14.41 14.73
C ALA A 15 4.02 -13.51 14.74
N PHE A 16 3.10 -13.73 13.79
CA PHE A 16 1.85 -13.00 13.64
C PHE A 16 0.93 -13.19 14.85
N TYR A 17 0.58 -14.44 15.17
CA TYR A 17 -0.37 -14.76 16.25
C TYR A 17 0.17 -14.39 17.63
N LYS A 18 1.49 -14.43 17.84
CA LYS A 18 2.10 -13.96 19.09
C LYS A 18 2.21 -12.43 19.21
N ARG A 19 1.84 -11.67 18.17
CA ARG A 19 1.95 -10.20 18.13
C ARG A 19 3.37 -9.70 18.42
N GLY A 20 4.36 -10.42 17.90
CA GLY A 20 5.78 -10.14 18.14
C GLY A 20 6.40 -11.06 19.20
N ALA A 21 7.44 -11.80 18.81
CA ALA A 21 8.11 -12.74 19.71
C ALA A 21 9.62 -12.77 19.46
N LYS A 22 10.41 -13.03 20.52
CA LYS A 22 11.83 -13.35 20.36
C LYS A 22 11.98 -14.63 19.54
N PHE A 23 13.11 -14.81 18.85
CA PHE A 23 13.38 -16.00 18.03
C PHE A 23 13.09 -17.32 18.76
N TYR A 24 13.57 -17.49 19.99
CA TYR A 24 13.31 -18.71 20.77
C TYR A 24 11.83 -18.95 21.09
N GLY A 25 11.04 -17.88 21.21
CA GLY A 25 9.59 -17.98 21.38
C GLY A 25 8.88 -18.47 20.12
N ILE A 26 9.42 -18.17 18.94
CA ILE A 26 8.94 -18.70 17.66
C ILE A 26 9.40 -20.15 17.48
N TYR A 27 10.70 -20.40 17.68
CA TYR A 27 11.34 -21.70 17.52
C TYR A 27 10.62 -22.81 18.29
N LYS A 28 10.18 -22.54 19.52
CA LYS A 28 9.49 -23.54 20.37
C LYS A 28 8.14 -24.00 19.81
N GLU A 29 7.50 -23.21 18.96
CA GLU A 29 6.17 -23.52 18.39
C GLU A 29 6.27 -24.15 17.00
N VAL A 30 7.36 -23.88 16.27
CA VAL A 30 7.55 -24.43 14.93
C VAL A 30 8.18 -25.82 15.01
N LYS A 31 7.69 -26.76 14.21
CA LYS A 31 8.20 -28.14 14.15
C LYS A 31 9.46 -28.23 13.28
N LEU A 32 10.50 -27.48 13.63
CA LEU A 32 11.75 -27.38 12.86
C LEU A 32 12.99 -27.57 13.75
N PRO A 33 14.09 -28.16 13.24
CA PRO A 33 15.38 -28.12 13.91
C PRO A 33 15.86 -26.67 14.13
N LEU A 34 16.57 -26.41 15.24
CA LEU A 34 17.01 -25.06 15.64
C LEU A 34 17.76 -24.32 14.52
N ALA A 35 18.77 -24.96 13.93
CA ALA A 35 19.56 -24.37 12.84
C ALA A 35 18.70 -24.03 11.61
N THR A 36 17.72 -24.88 11.30
CA THR A 36 16.78 -24.67 10.18
C THR A 36 15.85 -23.50 10.46
N ALA A 37 15.27 -23.44 11.66
CA ALA A 37 14.43 -22.32 12.07
C ALA A 37 15.22 -21.00 12.02
N TRP A 38 16.43 -20.97 12.57
CA TRP A 38 17.30 -19.80 12.55
C TRP A 38 17.62 -19.31 11.14
N ARG A 39 18.04 -20.23 10.25
CA ARG A 39 18.34 -19.89 8.85
C ARG A 39 17.12 -19.32 8.12
N ARG A 40 15.95 -19.90 8.32
CA ARG A 40 14.71 -19.45 7.67
C ARG A 40 14.22 -18.11 8.23
N THR A 41 14.30 -17.91 9.54
CA THR A 41 14.00 -16.61 10.15
C THR A 41 14.91 -15.52 9.59
N ASN A 42 16.21 -15.77 9.47
CA ASN A 42 17.14 -14.80 8.86
C ASN A 42 16.85 -14.54 7.38
N LYS A 43 16.45 -15.56 6.61
CA LYS A 43 15.96 -15.38 5.23
C LYS A 43 14.73 -14.46 5.21
N LEU A 44 13.76 -14.68 6.10
CA LEU A 44 12.53 -13.88 6.15
C LEU A 44 12.78 -12.43 6.57
N LEU A 45 13.75 -12.20 7.47
CA LEU A 45 14.24 -10.86 7.82
C LEU A 45 14.91 -10.19 6.63
N SER A 46 15.85 -10.87 5.95
CA SER A 46 16.58 -10.28 4.83
C SER A 46 15.68 -9.96 3.63
N LEU A 47 14.61 -10.72 3.44
CA LEU A 47 13.60 -10.49 2.41
C LEU A 47 12.48 -9.52 2.85
N GLY A 48 12.50 -9.04 4.09
CA GLY A 48 11.55 -8.06 4.61
C GLY A 48 10.15 -8.59 4.92
N PHE A 49 9.96 -9.90 5.04
CA PHE A 49 8.70 -10.49 5.53
C PHE A 49 8.56 -10.42 7.06
N LEU A 50 9.71 -10.35 7.75
CA LEU A 50 9.81 -10.05 9.17
C LEU A 50 10.58 -8.75 9.37
N ALA A 51 10.28 -8.07 10.47
CA ALA A 51 11.06 -6.95 10.97
C ALA A 51 11.42 -7.20 12.45
N GLU A 52 12.64 -6.85 12.83
CA GLU A 52 13.08 -6.92 14.21
C GLU A 52 12.94 -5.55 14.88
N ARG A 53 12.29 -5.52 16.06
CA ARG A 53 12.16 -4.34 16.92
C ARG A 53 12.24 -4.80 18.37
N ASP A 54 13.09 -4.18 19.18
CA ASP A 54 13.27 -4.52 20.60
C ASP A 54 13.49 -6.03 20.83
N GLU A 55 14.37 -6.65 20.02
CA GLU A 55 14.69 -8.09 20.02
C GLU A 55 13.50 -9.02 19.72
N LYS A 56 12.38 -8.48 19.24
CA LYS A 56 11.18 -9.22 18.86
C LYS A 56 10.98 -9.14 17.35
N LEU A 57 10.51 -10.26 16.80
CA LEU A 57 10.24 -10.43 15.39
C LEU A 57 8.76 -10.22 15.13
N TYR A 58 8.47 -9.24 14.28
CA TYR A 58 7.13 -8.85 13.86
C TYR A 58 6.92 -9.16 12.39
N VAL A 59 5.71 -9.57 12.02
CA VAL A 59 5.32 -9.74 10.63
C VAL A 59 5.09 -8.37 10.00
N THR A 60 5.67 -8.13 8.83
CA THR A 60 5.47 -6.90 8.05
C THR A 60 4.22 -7.01 7.18
N ASP A 61 3.81 -5.92 6.54
CA ASP A 61 2.73 -5.96 5.53
C ASP A 61 3.03 -6.97 4.42
N LYS A 62 4.29 -7.05 3.96
CA LYS A 62 4.75 -8.05 3.00
C LYS A 62 4.55 -9.48 3.52
N GLY A 63 4.85 -9.72 4.80
CA GLY A 63 4.55 -10.98 5.50
C GLY A 63 3.06 -11.29 5.58
N LEU A 64 2.23 -10.28 5.88
CA LEU A 64 0.78 -10.43 5.90
C LEU A 64 0.20 -10.76 4.52
N ILE A 65 0.71 -10.15 3.44
CA ILE A 65 0.30 -10.50 2.06
C ILE A 65 0.60 -11.98 1.78
N ALA A 66 1.80 -12.46 2.14
CA ALA A 66 2.17 -13.85 1.91
C ALA A 66 1.28 -14.82 2.70
N LEU A 67 0.97 -14.50 3.96
CA LEU A 67 0.04 -15.29 4.80
C LEU A 67 -1.38 -15.28 4.23
N ALA A 68 -1.91 -14.11 3.86
CA ALA A 68 -3.25 -13.96 3.30
C ALA A 68 -3.38 -14.70 1.95
N TYR A 69 -2.36 -14.62 1.09
CA TYR A 69 -2.32 -15.37 -0.18
C TYR A 69 -2.28 -16.89 0.05
N ALA A 70 -1.60 -17.34 1.12
CA ALA A 70 -1.60 -18.74 1.55
C ALA A 70 -2.90 -19.19 2.24
N GLY A 71 -3.90 -18.31 2.38
CA GLY A 71 -5.22 -18.63 2.93
C GLY A 71 -5.40 -18.34 4.42
N ASP A 72 -4.47 -17.64 5.08
CA ASP A 72 -4.66 -17.19 6.45
C ASP A 72 -5.66 -16.02 6.52
N THR A 73 -6.87 -16.32 6.97
CA THR A 73 -7.98 -15.35 7.03
C THR A 73 -7.78 -14.26 8.08
N ALA A 74 -7.01 -14.53 9.14
CA ALA A 74 -6.70 -13.53 10.16
C ALA A 74 -5.70 -12.50 9.62
N ALA A 75 -4.70 -12.93 8.85
CA ALA A 75 -3.80 -12.01 8.16
C ALA A 75 -4.53 -11.15 7.11
N LEU A 76 -5.47 -11.75 6.36
CA LEU A 76 -6.32 -11.01 5.43
C LEU A 76 -7.19 -9.97 6.16
N GLY A 77 -7.83 -10.37 7.27
CA GLY A 77 -8.65 -9.48 8.10
C GLY A 77 -7.83 -8.34 8.73
N GLU A 78 -6.56 -8.59 9.07
CA GLU A 78 -5.64 -7.56 9.55
C GLU A 78 -5.37 -6.49 8.49
N LEU A 79 -5.05 -6.91 7.26
CA LEU A 79 -4.85 -5.99 6.14
C LEU A 79 -6.14 -5.21 5.83
N ALA A 80 -7.29 -5.89 5.77
CA ALA A 80 -8.60 -5.28 5.57
C ALA A 80 -8.87 -4.17 6.60
N ARG A 81 -8.60 -4.44 7.88
CA ARG A 81 -8.74 -3.47 8.96
C ARG A 81 -7.74 -2.31 8.86
N HIS A 82 -6.48 -2.57 8.48
CA HIS A 82 -5.48 -1.51 8.31
C HIS A 82 -5.89 -0.50 7.22
N TYR A 83 -6.50 -1.00 6.15
CA TYR A 83 -6.93 -0.17 5.02
C TYR A 83 -8.39 0.31 5.12
N GLY A 84 -9.16 -0.16 6.11
CA GLY A 84 -10.59 0.16 6.23
C GLY A 84 -11.41 -0.33 5.03
N GLU A 85 -11.03 -1.46 4.47
CA GLU A 85 -11.63 -2.06 3.28
C GLU A 85 -12.18 -3.47 3.58
N PRO A 86 -13.16 -3.97 2.81
CA PRO A 86 -13.65 -5.32 3.00
C PRO A 86 -12.57 -6.36 2.65
N PRO A 87 -12.50 -7.50 3.36
CA PRO A 87 -11.52 -8.57 3.08
C PRO A 87 -11.52 -9.05 1.63
N GLU A 88 -12.67 -9.02 0.95
CA GLU A 88 -12.84 -9.42 -0.44
C GLU A 88 -12.06 -8.51 -1.39
N ALA A 89 -12.06 -7.19 -1.13
CA ALA A 89 -11.30 -6.22 -1.91
C ALA A 89 -9.79 -6.43 -1.77
N VAL A 90 -9.34 -6.67 -0.54
CA VAL A 90 -7.93 -6.94 -0.24
C VAL A 90 -7.51 -8.26 -0.88
N LYS A 91 -8.35 -9.31 -0.78
CA LYS A 91 -8.08 -10.61 -1.38
C LYS A 91 -7.96 -10.52 -2.90
N TYR A 92 -8.88 -9.80 -3.53
CA TYR A 92 -8.86 -9.55 -4.98
C TYR A 92 -7.52 -8.94 -5.41
N LEU A 93 -7.08 -7.88 -4.71
CA LEU A 93 -5.82 -7.21 -5.04
C LEU A 93 -4.60 -8.09 -4.80
N ILE A 94 -4.58 -8.84 -3.68
CA ILE A 94 -3.51 -9.78 -3.37
C ILE A 94 -3.42 -10.85 -4.45
N ASP A 95 -4.53 -11.41 -4.92
CA ASP A 95 -4.53 -12.46 -5.94
C ASP A 95 -4.00 -11.98 -7.28
N GLU A 96 -4.39 -10.78 -7.70
CA GLU A 96 -3.89 -10.14 -8.93
C GLU A 96 -2.36 -9.95 -8.89
N VAL A 97 -1.87 -9.36 -7.80
CA VAL A 97 -0.45 -9.09 -7.61
C VAL A 97 0.33 -10.40 -7.50
N CYS A 98 -0.15 -11.31 -6.65
CA CYS A 98 0.52 -12.57 -6.41
C CYS A 98 0.43 -13.59 -7.54
N GLY A 99 -0.53 -13.43 -8.45
CA GLY A 99 -0.58 -14.15 -9.71
C GLY A 99 0.56 -13.78 -10.66
N SER A 100 1.01 -12.52 -10.60
CA SER A 100 1.94 -11.95 -11.59
C SER A 100 3.37 -11.81 -11.10
N VAL A 101 3.59 -11.69 -9.78
CA VAL A 101 4.93 -11.42 -9.22
C VAL A 101 5.36 -12.41 -8.14
N ALA A 102 6.66 -12.45 -7.86
CA ALA A 102 7.21 -13.11 -6.68
C ALA A 102 7.68 -12.04 -5.68
N LEU A 103 7.00 -11.95 -4.53
CA LEU A 103 7.28 -10.92 -3.52
C LEU A 103 8.70 -10.95 -3.01
N GLU A 104 9.39 -12.10 -3.03
CA GLU A 104 10.78 -12.20 -2.57
C GLU A 104 11.69 -11.13 -3.21
N TYR A 105 11.44 -10.76 -4.47
CA TYR A 105 12.25 -9.81 -5.24
C TYR A 105 11.76 -8.35 -5.17
N ILE A 106 10.67 -8.09 -4.45
CA ILE A 106 10.07 -6.76 -4.41
C ILE A 106 10.22 -6.20 -2.99
N PRO A 107 10.92 -5.07 -2.81
CA PRO A 107 10.92 -4.36 -1.54
C PRO A 107 9.54 -3.72 -1.36
N LEU A 108 8.78 -4.23 -0.38
CA LEU A 108 7.50 -3.68 0.06
C LEU A 108 7.58 -3.45 1.57
N GLU A 109 7.67 -2.19 1.97
CA GLU A 109 7.64 -1.83 3.40
C GLU A 109 6.21 -1.69 3.91
N LYS A 110 5.32 -1.21 3.05
CA LYS A 110 3.89 -0.98 3.32
C LYS A 110 3.04 -1.60 2.22
N PHE A 111 1.82 -2.01 2.55
CA PHE A 111 0.90 -2.56 1.57
C PHE A 111 0.48 -1.53 0.50
N SER A 112 0.51 -0.22 0.79
CA SER A 112 0.31 0.82 -0.23
C SER A 112 1.37 0.78 -1.34
N GLU A 113 2.55 0.22 -1.10
CA GLU A 113 3.58 0.06 -2.13
C GLU A 113 3.25 -1.02 -3.15
N VAL A 114 2.19 -1.81 -2.93
CA VAL A 114 1.62 -2.70 -3.95
C VAL A 114 1.24 -1.90 -5.20
N ALA A 115 0.97 -0.60 -5.10
CA ALA A 115 0.82 0.30 -6.24
C ALA A 115 1.97 0.19 -7.28
N LYS A 116 3.22 -0.06 -6.85
CA LYS A 116 4.38 -0.25 -7.72
C LYS A 116 4.24 -1.46 -8.65
N LEU A 117 3.37 -2.40 -8.26
CA LEU A 117 3.14 -3.68 -8.94
C LEU A 117 1.87 -3.64 -9.79
N LEU A 118 1.06 -2.61 -9.63
CA LEU A 118 -0.12 -2.40 -10.45
C LEU A 118 0.32 -1.85 -11.80
N ASP A 119 -0.24 -2.41 -12.86
CA ASP A 119 -0.09 -1.82 -14.18
C ASP A 119 -0.95 -0.55 -14.25
N ILE A 120 -0.30 0.60 -14.06
CA ILE A 120 -0.95 1.92 -14.10
C ILE A 120 -1.70 2.14 -15.43
N GLY A 121 -1.20 1.58 -16.53
CA GLY A 121 -1.84 1.64 -17.85
C GLY A 121 -3.14 0.84 -17.94
N ASN A 122 -3.36 -0.09 -17.00
CA ASN A 122 -4.51 -0.97 -16.94
C ASN A 122 -5.39 -0.75 -15.68
N LEU A 123 -5.27 0.39 -14.99
CA LEU A 123 -6.08 0.70 -13.80
C LEU A 123 -7.59 0.63 -14.05
N TYR A 124 -8.04 0.84 -15.29
CA TYR A 124 -9.45 0.71 -15.66
C TYR A 124 -10.05 -0.67 -15.35
N ARG A 125 -9.21 -1.73 -15.24
CA ARG A 125 -9.67 -3.09 -14.92
C ARG A 125 -10.25 -3.20 -13.50
N TYR A 126 -9.83 -2.32 -12.60
CA TYR A 126 -10.37 -2.27 -11.24
C TYR A 126 -11.66 -1.46 -11.13
N LYS A 127 -12.01 -0.66 -12.15
CA LYS A 127 -13.21 0.18 -12.14
C LYS A 127 -14.47 -0.68 -12.12
N GLY A 128 -15.39 -0.38 -11.22
CA GLY A 128 -16.62 -1.14 -10.97
C GLY A 128 -16.41 -2.48 -10.25
N THR A 129 -15.18 -2.81 -9.84
CA THR A 129 -14.89 -4.03 -9.09
C THR A 129 -14.95 -3.79 -7.59
N VAL A 130 -14.97 -4.88 -6.80
CA VAL A 130 -14.87 -4.80 -5.33
C VAL A 130 -13.58 -4.15 -4.85
N ALA A 131 -12.52 -4.12 -5.67
CA ALA A 131 -11.22 -3.57 -5.32
C ALA A 131 -11.04 -2.09 -5.71
N GLU A 132 -11.97 -1.48 -6.45
CA GLU A 132 -11.81 -0.11 -6.96
C GLU A 132 -11.42 0.88 -5.85
N ARG A 133 -12.21 0.86 -4.77
CA ARG A 133 -12.04 1.77 -3.63
C ARG A 133 -10.66 1.61 -2.96
N LEU A 134 -10.25 0.36 -2.79
CA LEU A 134 -8.95 0.01 -2.22
C LEU A 134 -7.81 0.49 -3.10
N VAL A 135 -7.89 0.24 -4.41
CA VAL A 135 -6.84 0.65 -5.37
C VAL A 135 -6.75 2.17 -5.45
N ALA A 136 -7.87 2.89 -5.47
CA ALA A 136 -7.88 4.35 -5.40
C ALA A 136 -7.20 4.86 -4.11
N LYS A 137 -7.53 4.28 -2.95
CA LYS A 137 -6.88 4.63 -1.67
C LYS A 137 -5.37 4.36 -1.72
N ILE A 138 -4.95 3.19 -2.18
CA ILE A 138 -3.54 2.83 -2.31
C ILE A 138 -2.81 3.81 -3.24
N MET A 139 -3.40 4.19 -4.37
CA MET A 139 -2.79 5.17 -5.29
C MET A 139 -2.61 6.54 -4.64
N LEU A 140 -3.60 7.03 -3.89
CA LEU A 140 -3.51 8.29 -3.16
C LEU A 140 -2.46 8.25 -2.04
N GLU A 141 -2.33 7.12 -1.33
CA GLU A 141 -1.34 6.93 -0.28
C GLU A 141 0.07 6.78 -0.84
N PHE A 142 0.24 5.96 -1.88
CA PHE A 142 1.50 5.70 -2.54
C PHE A 142 2.05 6.96 -3.19
N CYS A 143 1.21 7.68 -3.94
CA CYS A 143 1.61 8.89 -4.62
C CYS A 143 1.38 10.15 -3.78
N ARG A 144 1.51 10.06 -2.45
CA ARG A 144 1.40 11.21 -1.54
C ARG A 144 2.23 12.43 -1.97
N PRO A 145 3.46 12.29 -2.52
CA PRO A 145 4.22 13.45 -3.02
C PRO A 145 3.62 14.09 -4.28
N CYS A 146 2.88 13.34 -5.09
CA CYS A 146 2.24 13.82 -6.33
C CYS A 146 0.75 14.15 -6.14
N ARG A 147 0.20 13.85 -4.96
CA ARG A 147 -1.18 14.05 -4.60
C ARG A 147 -1.46 15.55 -4.42
N VAL A 148 -2.52 16.01 -5.04
CA VAL A 148 -3.03 17.37 -4.85
C VAL A 148 -4.18 17.30 -3.86
N ASP A 149 -3.99 17.94 -2.71
CA ASP A 149 -5.04 18.10 -1.70
C ASP A 149 -5.71 19.46 -1.87
N THR A 150 -7.04 19.46 -1.84
CA THR A 150 -7.91 20.64 -1.85
C THR A 150 -8.92 20.54 -0.69
N GLU A 151 -9.67 21.60 -0.42
CA GLU A 151 -10.75 21.58 0.58
C GLU A 151 -11.82 20.51 0.27
N GLU A 152 -11.97 20.20 -1.01
CA GLU A 152 -13.02 19.34 -1.55
C GLU A 152 -12.58 17.88 -1.73
N GLY A 153 -11.30 17.58 -1.58
CA GLY A 153 -10.79 16.23 -1.79
C GLY A 153 -9.30 16.13 -2.08
N SER A 154 -8.87 14.89 -2.27
CA SER A 154 -7.50 14.50 -2.60
C SER A 154 -7.45 13.82 -3.96
N TYR A 155 -6.50 14.20 -4.80
CA TYR A 155 -6.46 13.76 -6.21
C TYR A 155 -5.05 13.36 -6.63
N VAL A 156 -4.94 12.29 -7.43
CA VAL A 156 -3.75 11.98 -8.22
C VAL A 156 -4.09 12.21 -9.69
N LEU A 157 -3.30 13.05 -10.35
CA LEU A 157 -3.57 13.50 -11.72
C LEU A 157 -2.73 12.70 -12.72
N GLY A 158 -3.35 12.34 -13.84
CA GLY A 158 -2.69 11.86 -15.05
C GLY A 158 -2.61 12.96 -16.10
N ASN A 159 -2.16 12.60 -17.30
CA ASN A 159 -2.11 13.54 -18.43
C ASN A 159 -3.52 13.86 -18.94
N GLY A 160 -4.14 14.89 -18.33
CA GLY A 160 -5.45 15.42 -18.73
C GLY A 160 -6.66 14.80 -18.03
N PHE A 161 -6.46 13.92 -17.04
CA PHE A 161 -7.54 13.27 -16.29
C PHE A 161 -7.14 12.99 -14.84
N ILE A 162 -8.10 12.62 -13.99
CA ILE A 162 -7.84 12.21 -12.61
C ILE A 162 -7.70 10.68 -12.59
N VAL A 163 -6.59 10.18 -12.03
CA VAL A 163 -6.31 8.73 -11.93
C VAL A 163 -7.01 8.13 -10.72
N ALA A 164 -6.88 8.80 -9.56
CA ALA A 164 -7.51 8.39 -8.31
C ALA A 164 -7.98 9.63 -7.55
N ALA A 165 -9.13 9.53 -6.89
CA ALA A 165 -9.71 10.61 -6.12
C ALA A 165 -10.33 10.11 -4.81
N HIS A 166 -10.32 10.98 -3.82
CA HIS A 166 -11.27 10.99 -2.71
C HIS A 166 -11.94 12.36 -2.73
N CYS A 167 -13.15 12.43 -3.28
CA CYS A 167 -13.81 13.70 -3.60
C CYS A 167 -15.11 13.85 -2.84
N ARG A 168 -15.26 14.91 -2.04
CA ARG A 168 -16.51 15.20 -1.31
C ARG A 168 -17.63 15.67 -2.23
N LEU A 169 -17.27 16.31 -3.34
CA LEU A 169 -18.22 16.84 -4.32
C LEU A 169 -18.87 15.75 -5.19
N CYS A 170 -18.29 14.54 -5.23
CA CYS A 170 -18.77 13.43 -6.04
C CYS A 170 -19.04 12.24 -5.11
N ASN A 171 -20.24 11.65 -5.19
CA ASN A 171 -20.61 10.45 -4.43
C ASN A 171 -20.34 10.48 -2.90
N GLY A 172 -20.31 11.68 -2.31
CA GLY A 172 -20.25 11.86 -0.85
C GLY A 172 -18.89 11.57 -0.19
N GLY A 173 -17.77 11.65 -0.92
CA GLY A 173 -16.44 11.39 -0.34
C GLY A 173 -15.95 9.95 -0.53
N SER A 174 -16.40 9.26 -1.59
CA SER A 174 -15.89 7.94 -1.96
C SER A 174 -14.46 8.01 -2.52
N TYR A 175 -13.71 6.93 -2.35
CA TYR A 175 -12.47 6.70 -3.11
C TYR A 175 -12.82 6.06 -4.45
N GLU A 176 -12.34 6.65 -5.55
CA GLU A 176 -12.71 6.26 -6.90
C GLU A 176 -11.51 6.28 -7.84
N LEU A 177 -11.50 5.35 -8.81
CA LEU A 177 -10.53 5.34 -9.89
C LEU A 177 -11.15 5.93 -11.15
N LEU A 178 -10.38 6.78 -11.83
CA LEU A 178 -10.81 7.41 -13.08
C LEU A 178 -12.23 7.99 -12.93
N PRO A 179 -12.46 8.85 -11.92
CA PRO A 179 -13.80 9.31 -11.58
C PRO A 179 -14.42 10.07 -12.74
N ASP A 180 -15.67 9.74 -13.04
CA ASP A 180 -16.47 10.49 -14.01
C ASP A 180 -17.38 11.44 -13.22
N CYS A 181 -16.87 12.62 -12.91
CA CYS A 181 -17.61 13.60 -12.12
C CYS A 181 -18.16 14.73 -12.98
N THR A 182 -19.44 15.03 -12.83
CA THR A 182 -20.07 16.16 -13.54
C THR A 182 -19.48 17.52 -13.13
N ARG A 183 -18.80 17.58 -11.98
CA ARG A 183 -18.11 18.77 -11.44
C ARG A 183 -16.61 18.81 -11.75
N MET A 184 -16.13 18.07 -12.76
CA MET A 184 -14.70 18.02 -13.11
C MET A 184 -14.08 19.42 -13.36
N ALA A 185 -14.82 20.34 -13.98
CA ALA A 185 -14.34 21.71 -14.20
C ALA A 185 -14.01 22.44 -12.89
N GLU A 186 -14.81 22.22 -11.84
CA GLU A 186 -14.61 22.81 -10.53
C GLU A 186 -13.44 22.17 -9.78
N ILE A 187 -13.31 20.84 -9.88
CA ILE A 187 -12.16 20.11 -9.33
C ILE A 187 -10.86 20.64 -9.95
N PHE A 188 -10.78 20.74 -11.28
CA PHE A 188 -9.59 21.27 -11.95
C PHE A 188 -9.32 22.73 -11.62
N SER A 189 -10.37 23.55 -11.43
CA SER A 189 -10.23 24.93 -10.96
C SER A 189 -9.58 24.98 -9.57
N ASN A 190 -10.03 24.14 -8.63
CA ASN A 190 -9.48 24.08 -7.28
C ASN A 190 -8.04 23.54 -7.26
N VAL A 191 -7.76 22.49 -8.03
CA VAL A 191 -6.41 21.97 -8.25
C VAL A 191 -5.49 23.08 -8.81
N LYS A 192 -5.95 23.83 -9.80
CA LYS A 192 -5.18 24.95 -10.39
C LYS A 192 -4.87 26.03 -9.35
N LYS A 193 -5.81 26.35 -8.45
CA LYS A 193 -5.56 27.31 -7.36
C LYS A 193 -4.43 26.84 -6.44
N VAL A 194 -4.35 25.54 -6.14
CA VAL A 194 -3.26 24.97 -5.34
C VAL A 194 -1.92 25.18 -6.04
N PHE A 195 -1.82 24.80 -7.32
CA PHE A 195 -0.58 25.00 -8.08
C PHE A 195 -0.16 26.48 -8.19
N ILE A 196 -1.11 27.40 -8.40
CA ILE A 196 -0.82 28.84 -8.46
C ILE A 196 -0.29 29.34 -7.11
N LYS A 197 -0.89 28.93 -5.99
CA LYS A 197 -0.42 29.31 -4.64
C LYS A 197 0.99 28.79 -4.39
N SER A 198 1.25 27.51 -4.66
CA SER A 198 2.57 26.91 -4.49
C SER A 198 3.64 27.52 -5.40
N GLY A 199 3.26 27.95 -6.62
CA GLY A 199 4.17 28.67 -7.54
C GLY A 199 4.35 30.16 -7.21
N GLY A 200 3.43 30.76 -6.46
CA GLY A 200 3.48 32.17 -6.03
C GLY A 200 4.32 32.39 -4.77
N GLU A 201 4.37 31.41 -3.87
CA GLU A 201 5.19 31.47 -2.64
C GLU A 201 6.70 31.43 -2.90
N GLY A 202 7.14 31.04 -4.11
CA GLY A 202 8.55 31.05 -4.52
C GLY A 202 9.00 32.25 -5.36
N ARG A 203 8.16 33.29 -5.56
CA ARG A 203 8.47 34.42 -6.47
C ARG A 203 8.48 35.81 -5.83
N HIS A 204 8.44 35.90 -4.50
CA HIS A 204 8.45 37.19 -3.80
C HIS A 204 9.63 37.42 -2.84
N GLU A 205 10.78 36.75 -3.05
CA GLU A 205 12.00 37.04 -2.26
C GLU A 205 13.29 37.34 -3.05
N ASP A 206 13.27 37.43 -4.39
CA ASP A 206 14.44 37.88 -5.16
C ASP A 206 14.12 39.11 -6.01
N ASN A 207 13.84 40.23 -5.33
CA ASN A 207 13.94 41.53 -5.99
C ASN A 207 14.37 42.62 -5.00
N LYS A 208 15.52 42.42 -4.34
CA LYS A 208 16.18 43.51 -3.59
C LYS A 208 17.67 43.32 -3.28
N THR A 209 18.49 43.06 -4.30
CA THR A 209 19.89 43.53 -4.33
C THR A 209 20.38 43.55 -5.78
N ARG A 210 20.14 44.66 -6.49
CA ARG A 210 21.10 45.75 -6.80
C ARG A 210 22.35 45.27 -7.54
N CYS A 211 22.46 45.77 -8.77
CA CYS A 211 23.68 45.94 -9.53
C CYS A 211 24.83 46.43 -8.65
N THR A 212 25.96 45.72 -8.73
CA THR A 212 27.32 46.23 -8.98
C THR A 212 28.17 45.05 -9.41
#